data_AF-A0A8E0ICY8-F1
#
_entry.id   AF-A0A8E0ICY8-F1
#
_cell.length_a   1.000
_cell.length_b   1.000
_cell.length_c   1.000
_cell.angle_alpha   90.00
_cell.angle_beta   90.00
_cell.angle_gamma   90.00
#
_symmetry.space_group_name_H-M   'P 1'
#
loop_
_entity.id
_entity.type
_entity.pdbx_description
1 polymer ?
#
loop_
_entity_poly.entity_id
_entity_poly.type
_entity_poly.pdbx_seq_one_letter_code
_entity_poly.pdbx_strand_id
1 'polypeptide(L)'
;PHLKLAKSVAEEVYGTGQVRFVPMMPGGGPAKHFVDALNLPVILIGVNYAGSGPHAPNENIRLHDYQQGVDYLIQLLNAYARPSVN
;
A
#
# COMPACT_ATOMS: atom_id res chain seq x y z
N PRO A 1 3.94 -10.80 -10.15
CA PRO A 1 3.40 -9.72 -11.03
C PRO A 1 2.83 -8.55 -10.20
N HIS A 2 1.91 -8.83 -9.26
CA HIS A 2 1.26 -7.83 -8.41
C HIS A 2 2.20 -6.90 -7.65
N LEU A 3 3.28 -7.44 -7.05
CA LEU A 3 4.29 -6.60 -6.36
C LEU A 3 4.98 -5.64 -7.34
N LYS A 4 5.34 -6.09 -8.54
CA LYS A 4 5.99 -5.24 -9.55
C LYS A 4 5.06 -4.10 -9.98
N LEU A 5 3.79 -4.41 -10.24
CA LEU A 5 2.75 -3.42 -10.59
C LEU A 5 2.53 -2.41 -9.45
N ALA A 6 2.35 -2.89 -8.22
CA ALA A 6 2.17 -2.03 -7.06
C ALA A 6 3.38 -1.09 -6.87
N LYS A 7 4.60 -1.60 -6.98
CA LYS A 7 5.82 -0.78 -6.88
C LYS A 7 5.94 0.24 -7.99
N SER A 8 5.66 -0.13 -9.25
CA SER A 8 5.78 0.82 -10.37
C SER A 8 4.82 1.98 -10.22
N VAL A 9 3.55 1.70 -9.88
CA VAL A 9 2.55 2.74 -9.63
C VAL A 9 2.92 3.58 -8.41
N ALA A 10 3.45 2.95 -7.35
CA ALA A 10 3.91 3.69 -6.17
C ALA A 10 5.08 4.63 -6.51
N GLU A 11 5.99 4.23 -7.40
CA GLU A 11 7.10 5.09 -7.83
C GLU A 11 6.65 6.28 -8.68
N GLU A 12 5.56 6.15 -9.42
CA GLU A 12 4.93 7.27 -10.15
C GLU A 12 4.37 8.32 -9.19
N VAL A 13 3.88 7.91 -8.01
CA VAL A 13 3.28 8.82 -7.00
C VAL A 13 4.29 9.36 -6.00
N TYR A 14 5.13 8.49 -5.43
CA TYR A 14 6.04 8.81 -4.33
C TYR A 14 7.46 9.15 -4.81
N GLY A 15 7.76 8.93 -6.09
CA GLY A 15 9.05 9.18 -6.72
C GLY A 15 9.91 7.92 -6.89
N THR A 16 10.61 7.87 -8.03
CA THR A 16 11.51 6.76 -8.39
C THR A 16 12.57 6.54 -7.32
N GLY A 17 12.73 5.28 -6.89
CA GLY A 17 13.71 4.90 -5.87
C GLY A 17 13.32 5.24 -4.42
N GLN A 18 12.17 5.88 -4.18
CA GLN A 18 11.68 6.21 -2.83
C GLN A 18 10.78 5.13 -2.21
N VAL A 19 10.42 4.10 -2.98
CA VAL A 19 9.51 3.05 -2.55
C VAL A 19 10.27 1.80 -2.09
N ARG A 20 9.97 1.32 -0.89
CA ARG A 20 10.49 0.06 -0.33
C ARG A 20 9.35 -0.86 0.08
N PHE A 21 9.57 -2.16 -0.11
CA PHE A 21 8.74 -3.17 0.50
C PHE A 21 9.13 -3.38 1.95
N VAL A 22 8.12 -3.47 2.81
CA VAL A 22 8.26 -3.92 4.19
C VAL A 22 7.63 -5.30 4.26
N PRO A 23 8.41 -6.40 4.29
CA PRO A 23 7.87 -7.75 4.24
C PRO A 23 7.00 -8.11 5.44
N MET A 24 7.30 -7.51 6.60
CA MET A 24 6.61 -7.75 7.86
C MET A 24 6.39 -6.42 8.59
N MET A 25 5.16 -6.16 9.00
CA MET A 25 4.82 -5.01 9.84
C MET A 25 4.70 -5.48 11.31
N PRO A 26 5.04 -4.62 12.29
CA PRO A 26 4.89 -4.96 13.71
C PRO A 26 3.42 -5.06 14.16
N GLY A 27 2.50 -4.45 13.41
CA GLY A 27 1.07 -4.59 13.61
C GLY A 27 0.57 -5.94 13.11
N GLY A 28 -0.17 -6.66 13.95
CA GLY A 28 -0.89 -7.86 13.55
C GLY A 28 -2.15 -7.53 12.75
N GLY A 29 -2.51 -8.41 11.81
CA GLY A 29 -3.75 -8.33 11.05
C GLY A 29 -4.14 -9.69 10.47
N PRO A 30 -5.39 -9.85 9.98
CA PRO A 30 -5.92 -11.13 9.54
C PRO A 30 -5.39 -11.58 8.16
N ALA A 31 -4.27 -11.03 7.67
CA ALA A 31 -3.76 -11.29 6.31
C ALA A 31 -3.57 -12.80 6.04
N LYS A 32 -3.11 -13.58 7.02
CA LYS A 32 -2.98 -15.03 6.89
C LYS A 32 -4.31 -15.72 6.60
N HIS A 33 -5.40 -15.32 7.25
CA HIS A 33 -6.71 -15.91 7.01
C HIS A 33 -7.21 -15.66 5.58
N PHE A 34 -6.95 -14.47 5.03
CA PHE A 34 -7.28 -14.17 3.63
C PHE A 34 -6.45 -15.01 2.65
N VAL A 35 -5.14 -15.15 2.90
CA VAL A 35 -4.27 -15.98 2.06
C VAL A 35 -4.73 -17.43 2.09
N ASP A 36 -4.98 -17.99 3.28
CA ASP A 36 -5.41 -19.40 3.43
C ASP A 36 -6.77 -19.66 2.77
N ALA A 37 -7.71 -18.69 2.83
CA ALA A 37 -9.06 -18.86 2.29
C ALA A 37 -9.16 -18.61 0.77
N LEU A 38 -8.43 -17.61 0.25
CA LEU A 38 -8.57 -17.16 -1.14
C LEU A 38 -7.45 -17.65 -2.05
N ASN A 39 -6.33 -18.11 -1.48
CA ASN A 39 -5.11 -18.48 -2.21
C ASN A 39 -4.62 -17.37 -3.16
N LEU A 40 -4.77 -16.10 -2.73
CA LEU A 40 -4.37 -14.90 -3.47
C LEU A 40 -3.27 -14.14 -2.72
N PRO A 41 -2.37 -13.44 -3.45
CA PRO A 41 -1.39 -12.57 -2.82
C PRO A 41 -2.08 -11.37 -2.16
N VAL A 42 -1.65 -11.03 -0.94
CA VAL A 42 -2.14 -9.87 -0.19
C VAL A 42 -1.04 -8.81 -0.12
N ILE A 43 -1.39 -7.57 -0.47
CA ILE A 43 -0.51 -6.39 -0.36
C ILE A 43 -1.23 -5.37 0.51
N LEU A 44 -0.57 -4.89 1.56
CA LEU A 44 -1.09 -3.84 2.42
C LEU A 44 -0.54 -2.48 1.95
N ILE A 45 -1.44 -1.50 1.80
CA ILE A 45 -1.11 -0.12 1.47
C ILE A 45 -1.85 0.79 2.44
N GLY A 46 -1.30 1.98 2.72
CA GLY A 46 -1.89 2.91 3.67
C GLY A 46 -1.09 4.19 3.79
N VAL A 47 -1.51 5.05 4.73
CA VAL A 47 -0.99 6.41 4.93
C VAL A 47 -0.25 6.57 6.26
N ASN A 48 0.13 5.44 6.86
CA ASN A 48 0.84 5.41 8.13
C ASN A 48 2.29 5.87 7.96
N TYR A 49 2.79 6.63 8.93
CA TYR A 49 4.20 7.01 9.02
C TYR A 49 4.74 6.73 10.42
N ALA A 50 6.06 6.72 10.60
CA ALA A 50 6.69 6.28 11.85
C ALA A 50 6.24 7.05 13.11
N GLY A 51 5.77 8.28 12.98
CA GLY A 51 5.28 9.13 14.08
C GLY A 51 3.75 9.26 14.16
N SER A 52 3.00 8.46 13.41
CA SER A 52 1.53 8.50 13.39
C SER A 52 0.89 8.08 14.72
N GLY A 53 1.61 7.30 15.53
CA GLY A 53 1.17 6.85 16.86
C GLY A 53 -0.16 6.09 16.85
N PRO A 54 -0.37 5.04 16.03
CA PRO A 54 -1.60 4.26 16.09
C PRO A 54 -1.82 3.73 17.50
N HIS A 55 -3.02 3.97 18.04
CA HIS A 55 -3.41 3.61 19.42
C HIS A 55 -2.68 4.40 20.53
N ALA A 56 -2.05 5.54 20.23
CA ALA A 56 -1.44 6.44 21.20
C ALA A 56 -2.13 7.82 21.23
N PRO A 57 -1.98 8.62 22.31
CA PRO A 57 -2.45 10.00 22.32
C PRO A 57 -1.88 10.81 21.16
N ASN A 58 -2.67 11.74 20.63
CA ASN A 58 -2.32 12.56 19.46
C ASN A 58 -1.97 11.73 18.21
N GLU A 59 -2.63 10.57 18.03
CA GLU A 59 -2.63 9.83 16.78
C GLU A 59 -2.98 10.77 15.61
N ASN A 60 -2.18 10.73 14.55
CA ASN A 60 -2.30 11.66 13.45
C ASN A 60 -1.80 11.10 12.12
N ILE A 61 -2.26 11.74 11.04
CA ILE A 61 -1.80 11.52 9.68
C ILE A 61 -1.30 12.86 9.11
N ARG A 62 -0.32 12.82 8.20
CA ARG A 62 0.09 14.01 7.46
C ARG A 62 -0.88 14.22 6.29
N LEU A 63 -1.28 15.47 6.05
CA LEU A 63 -2.18 15.79 4.93
C LEU A 63 -1.58 15.37 3.58
N HIS A 64 -0.27 15.50 3.42
CA HIS A 64 0.45 15.05 2.23
C HIS A 64 0.39 13.53 2.05
N ASP A 65 0.63 12.75 3.12
CA ASP A 65 0.56 11.28 3.07
C ASP A 65 -0.87 10.81 2.76
N TYR A 66 -1.88 11.49 3.31
CA TYR A 66 -3.28 11.24 2.96
C TYR A 66 -3.54 11.49 1.48
N GLN A 67 -3.13 12.65 0.96
CA GLN A 67 -3.38 13.02 -0.43
C GLN A 67 -2.67 12.08 -1.42
N GLN A 68 -1.38 11.78 -1.18
CA GLN A 68 -0.65 10.84 -2.02
C GLN A 68 -1.15 9.40 -1.87
N GLY A 69 -1.60 8.99 -0.68
CA GLY A 69 -2.20 7.67 -0.47
C GLY A 69 -3.48 7.48 -1.26
N VAL A 70 -4.34 8.50 -1.32
CA VAL A 70 -5.54 8.50 -2.15
C VAL A 70 -5.19 8.41 -3.63
N ASP A 71 -4.22 9.22 -4.08
CA ASP A 71 -3.75 9.20 -5.47
C ASP A 71 -3.20 7.81 -5.86
N TYR A 72 -2.33 7.24 -5.02
CA TYR A 72 -1.79 5.90 -5.22
C TYR A 72 -2.87 4.83 -5.30
N LEU A 73 -3.87 4.85 -4.42
CA LEU A 73 -4.99 3.90 -4.47
C LEU A 73 -5.76 4.00 -5.79
N ILE A 74 -6.08 5.23 -6.23
CA ILE A 74 -6.78 5.47 -7.50
C ILE A 74 -5.97 4.92 -8.68
N GLN A 75 -4.69 5.28 -8.76
CA GLN A 75 -3.83 4.83 -9.86
C GLN A 75 -3.62 3.32 -9.85
N LEU A 76 -3.53 2.70 -8.67
CA LEU A 76 -3.38 1.24 -8.55
C LEU A 76 -4.63 0.52 -9.03
N LEU A 77 -5.82 0.97 -8.64
CA LEU A 77 -7.10 0.42 -9.12
C LEU A 77 -7.25 0.60 -10.64
N ASN A 78 -6.92 1.77 -11.17
CA ASN A 78 -6.89 2.00 -12.62
C ASN A 78 -5.90 1.08 -13.33
N ALA A 79 -4.73 0.82 -12.73
CA ALA A 79 -3.76 -0.12 -13.28
C ALA A 79 -4.28 -1.55 -13.34
N TYR A 80 -5.06 -1.98 -12.35
CA TYR A 80 -5.74 -3.28 -12.36
C TYR A 80 -6.93 -3.35 -13.34
N ALA A 81 -7.61 -2.23 -13.58
CA ALA A 81 -8.72 -2.15 -14.52
C ALA A 81 -8.26 -2.16 -15.99
N ARG A 82 -7.00 -1.80 -16.27
CA ARG A 82 -6.44 -1.87 -17.62
C ARG A 82 -6.37 -3.34 -18.08
N PRO A 83 -6.84 -3.66 -19.30
CA PRO A 83 -6.67 -4.99 -19.86
C PRO A 83 -5.18 -5.33 -19.91
N SER A 84 -4.82 -6.54 -19.48
CA SER A 84 -3.48 -7.06 -19.71
C SER A 84 -3.25 -7.16 -21.22
N VAL A 85 -2.33 -6.35 -21.75
CA VAL A 85 -1.82 -6.53 -23.10
C VAL A 85 -1.01 -7.83 -23.07
N ASN A 86 -1.53 -8.86 -23.73
CA ASN A 86 -0.79 -10.09 -24.00
C ASN A 86 0.40 -9.80 -24.93
#